data_AF-A0A512PQS7-F1
#
_entry.id   AF-A0A512PQS7-F1
#
_cell.length_a   1.000
_cell.length_b   1.000
_cell.length_c   1.000
_cell.angle_alpha   90.00
_cell.angle_beta   90.00
_cell.angle_gamma   90.00
#
_symmetry.space_group_name_H-M   'P 1'
#
loop_
_entity.id
_entity.type
_entity.pdbx_description
1 polymer ?
#
loop_
_entity_poly.entity_id
_entity_poly.type
_entity_poly.pdbx_seq_one_letter_code
_entity_poly.pdbx_strand_id
1 'polypeptide(L)' 'MNLKRIFFSIIFGILNITALAFLMSPIMAIVNRQFQESDLYQIILVVTITLVLDVGTFQQIQN' A
#
# COMPACT_ATOMS: atom_id res chain seq x y z
N MET A 1 14.80 -14.36 17.24
CA MET A 1 14.14 -13.49 16.23
C MET A 1 14.58 -12.06 16.51
N ASN A 2 15.30 -11.42 15.58
CA ASN A 2 15.79 -10.06 15.77
C ASN A 2 14.61 -9.10 15.90
N LEU A 3 14.56 -8.32 16.99
CA LEU A 3 13.49 -7.35 17.31
C LEU A 3 13.19 -6.40 16.13
N LYS A 4 14.25 -6.05 15.38
CA LYS A 4 14.22 -5.30 14.11
C LYS A 4 13.25 -5.91 13.09
N ARG A 5 13.31 -7.22 12.89
CA ARG A 5 12.47 -7.94 11.92
C ARG A 5 10.99 -7.84 12.28
N ILE A 6 10.66 -7.98 13.57
CA ILE A 6 9.28 -7.84 14.07
C ILE A 6 8.77 -6.41 13.83
N PHE A 7 9.59 -5.41 14.14
CA PHE A 7 9.25 -4.01 13.95
C PHE A 7 8.94 -3.68 12.47
N PHE A 8 9.82 -4.08 11.54
CA PHE A 8 9.57 -3.84 10.11
C PHE A 8 8.41 -4.66 9.54
N SER A 9 8.14 -5.87 10.06
CA SER A 9 6.93 -6.63 9.71
C SER A 9 5.65 -5.92 10.14
N ILE A 10 5.64 -5.25 11.29
CA ILE A 10 4.48 -4.45 11.74
C ILE A 10 4.29 -3.24 10.81
N ILE A 11 5.38 -2.53 10.48
CA ILE A 11 5.33 -1.40 9.53
C ILE A 11 4.78 -1.85 8.18
N PHE A 12 5.30 -2.95 7.63
CA PHE A 12 4.82 -3.52 6.37
C PHE A 12 3.31 -3.82 6.41
N GLY A 13 2.83 -4.42 7.51
CA GLY A 13 1.40 -4.67 7.72
C GLY A 13 0.57 -3.38 7.74
N ILE A 14 1.02 -2.36 8.48
CA ILE A 14 0.32 -1.06 8.57
C ILE A 14 0.26 -0.40 7.19
N LEU A 15 1.37 -0.36 6.46
CA LEU A 15 1.44 0.24 5.12
C LEU A 15 0.43 -0.41 4.16
N ASN A 16 0.33 -1.74 4.18
CA ASN A 16 -0.60 -2.47 3.34
C ASN A 16 -2.08 -2.23 3.73
N ILE A 17 -2.39 -2.17 5.02
CA ILE A 17 -3.75 -1.83 5.49
C ILE A 17 -4.12 -0.40 5.08
N THR A 18 -3.20 0.56 5.25
CA THR A 18 -3.41 1.94 4.84
C THR A 18 -3.60 2.06 3.33
N ALA A 19 -2.77 1.39 2.52
CA ALA A 19 -2.90 1.35 1.08
C ALA A 19 -4.27 0.81 0.64
N LEU A 20 -4.73 -0.29 1.26
CA LEU A 20 -6.05 -0.85 1.00
C LEU A 20 -7.17 0.16 1.29
N ALA A 21 -7.10 0.89 2.41
CA ALA A 21 -8.10 1.91 2.74
C ALA A 21 -8.15 3.04 1.69
N PHE A 22 -7.00 3.49 1.19
CA PHE A 22 -6.94 4.52 0.14
C PHE A 22 -7.36 4.01 -1.24
N LEU A 23 -7.17 2.72 -1.53
CA LEU A 23 -7.62 2.10 -2.78
C LEU A 23 -9.10 1.72 -2.76
N MET A 24 -9.71 1.59 -1.57
CA MET A 24 -11.11 1.17 -1.46
C MET A 24 -12.07 2.12 -2.18
N SER A 25 -11.84 3.44 -2.09
CA SER A 25 -12.65 4.45 -2.80
C SER A 25 -12.59 4.30 -4.33
N PRO A 26 -11.42 4.38 -4.99
CA PRO A 26 -11.34 4.24 -6.44
C PRO A 26 -11.72 2.83 -6.93
N ILE A 27 -11.48 1.77 -6.16
CA ILE A 27 -11.99 0.42 -6.47
C ILE A 27 -13.52 0.41 -6.47
N MET A 28 -14.15 1.01 -5.46
CA MET A 28 -15.61 1.11 -5.41
C MET A 28 -16.17 2.01 -6.51
N ALA A 29 -15.42 3.00 -6.99
CA ALA A 29 -15.78 3.79 -8.17
C ALA A 29 -15.80 2.92 -9.44
N ILE A 30 -14.80 2.05 -9.65
CA ILE A 30 -14.80 1.06 -10.75
C ILE A 30 -16.08 0.20 -10.70
N VAL A 31 -16.44 -0.29 -9.51
CA VAL A 31 -17.57 -1.21 -9.34
C VAL A 31 -18.92 -0.51 -9.49
N ASN A 32 -19.08 0.69 -8.91
CA ASN A 32 -20.40 1.27 -8.70
C ASN A 32 -20.74 2.46 -9.60
N ARG A 33 -19.80 3.33 -9.98
CA ARG A 33 -20.10 4.59 -10.70
C ARG A 33 -18.88 5.13 -11.46
N GLN A 34 -19.04 5.26 -12.79
CA GLN A 34 -18.20 6.03 -13.73
C GLN A 34 -16.79 6.37 -13.22
N PHE A 35 -15.89 5.40 -13.32
CA PHE A 35 -14.47 5.57 -13.07
C PHE A 35 -13.93 6.83 -13.78
N GLN A 36 -13.31 7.72 -13.01
CA GLN A 36 -12.76 8.98 -13.51
C GLN A 36 -11.23 8.89 -13.59
N GLU A 37 -10.61 9.77 -14.38
CA GLU A 37 -9.14 9.82 -14.45
C GLU A 37 -8.49 10.07 -13.08
N SER A 38 -9.15 10.84 -12.20
CA SER A 38 -8.67 11.05 -10.82
C SER A 38 -8.55 9.76 -10.02
N ASP A 39 -9.45 8.80 -10.22
CA ASP A 39 -9.40 7.50 -9.55
C ASP A 39 -8.19 6.69 -10.03
N LEU A 40 -7.88 6.76 -11.34
CA LEU A 40 -6.70 6.13 -11.93
C LEU A 40 -5.41 6.72 -11.35
N TYR A 41 -5.30 8.05 -11.28
CA TYR A 41 -4.14 8.71 -10.67
C TYR A 41 -3.97 8.35 -9.20
N GLN A 42 -5.08 8.26 -8.45
CA GLN A 42 -5.05 7.82 -7.06
C GLN A 42 -4.55 6.38 -6.93
N ILE A 43 -5.03 5.45 -7.77
CA ILE A 43 -4.54 4.06 -7.77
C ILE A 43 -3.05 4.02 -8.06
N ILE A 44 -2.59 4.68 -9.13
CA ILE A 44 -1.18 4.70 -9.52
C ILE A 44 -0.31 5.25 -8.40
N LEU A 45 -0.74 6.36 -7.78
CA LEU A 45 0.01 7.01 -6.70
C LEU A 45 0.11 6.10 -5.47
N VAL A 46 -1.00 5.52 -5.02
CA VAL A 46 -1.00 4.63 -3.85
C VAL A 46 -0.16 3.39 -4.12
N VAL A 47 -0.33 2.73 -5.27
CA VAL A 47 0.45 1.54 -5.64
C VAL A 47 1.95 1.86 -5.73
N THR A 48 2.32 2.99 -6.34
CA THR A 48 3.72 3.38 -6.48
C THR A 48 4.38 3.64 -5.13
N ILE A 49 3.72 4.40 -4.26
CA ILE A 49 4.22 4.70 -2.91
C ILE A 49 4.34 3.40 -2.10
N THR A 50 3.32 2.55 -2.12
CA THR A 50 3.33 1.28 -1.41
C THR A 50 4.46 0.38 -1.90
N LEU A 51 4.68 0.24 -3.21
CA LEU A 51 5.78 -0.55 -3.76
C LEU A 51 7.16 -0.06 -3.29
N VAL A 52 7.40 1.25 -3.31
CA VAL A 52 8.69 1.82 -2.87
C VAL A 52 8.94 1.54 -1.39
N LEU A 53 7.91 1.73 -0.55
CA LEU A 53 8.01 1.50 0.89
C LEU A 53 8.09 0.01 1.23
N ASP A 54 7.38 -0.84 0.49
CA ASP A 54 7.38 -2.29 0.66
C ASP A 54 8.72 -2.90 0.30
N VAL A 55 9.38 -2.45 -0.77
CA VAL A 55 10.74 -2.92 -1.11
C VAL A 55 11.72 -2.59 0.02
N GLY A 56 11.67 -1.37 0.56
CA GLY A 56 12.54 -0.96 1.66
C GLY A 56 12.28 -1.73 2.95
N THR A 57 11.01 -1.89 3.34
CA THR A 57 10.64 -2.62 4.56
C THR A 57 10.93 -4.12 4.42
N PHE A 58 10.70 -4.72 3.25
CA PHE A 58 11.00 -6.12 2.99
C PHE A 58 12.50 -6.43 3.05
N GLN A 59 13.35 -5.55 2.49
CA GLN A 59 14.81 -5.68 2.64
C GLN A 59 15.23 -5.68 4.11
N GLN A 60 14.62 -4.86 4.96
CA GLN A 60 14.92 -4.83 6.40
C GLN A 60 14.38 -6.03 7.18
N ILE A 61 13.37 -6.73 6.66
CA ILE A 61 12.86 -7.98 7.22
C ILE A 61 13.81 -9.14 6.89
N GLN A 62 14.43 -9.12 5.71
CA GLN A 62 15.39 -10.15 5.27
C GLN A 62 16.79 -9.97 5.86
N ASN A 63 17.22 -8.73 6.12
CA ASN A 63 18.52 -8.35 6.70
C ASN A 63 18.50 -8.26 8.24
#